data_AF-A0A820K6F5-F1
#
_entry.id   AF-A0A820K6F5-F1
#
_cell.length_a   1.000
_cell.length_b   1.000
_cell.length_c   1.000
_cell.angle_alpha   90.00
_cell.angle_beta   90.00
_cell.angle_gamma   90.00
#
_symmetry.space_group_name_H-M   'P 1'
#
loop_
_entity.id
_entity.type
_entity.pdbx_description
1 polymer ?
#
loop_
_entity_poly.entity_id
_entity_poly.type
_entity_poly.pdbx_seq_one_letter_code
_entity_poly.pdbx_strand_id
1 'polypeptide(L)'
;MRFFLLLILALICFSSIEAHSKLTIDEFFNVTHFQSINLSPNGRYLLVASERPAWDSNFYEQSLWLYETRGRRKQLITNQLFASYIPKWSSSGDYFVYLMKDKSDSINDRNRVVRSIKSSVKNEQQIYLYNNASDEIIPVGIGYEKPSALTWSDVDSSLYFAAASSESIEDVDREYEAEWKDVIEYRRRKPNDGSIIYRIDINRKNRRVSSKIQR
;
A
#
# COMPACT_ATOMS: atom_id res chain seq x y z
N MET A 1 52.21 -40.85 15.21
CA MET A 1 51.73 -39.82 14.26
C MET A 1 50.23 -39.91 13.93
N ARG A 2 49.65 -41.10 13.66
CA ARG A 2 48.20 -41.25 13.37
C ARG A 2 47.25 -40.75 14.47
N PHE A 3 47.58 -40.99 15.74
CA PHE A 3 46.76 -40.55 16.88
C PHE A 3 46.77 -39.02 17.07
N PHE A 4 47.89 -38.38 16.73
CA PHE A 4 48.05 -36.92 16.81
C PHE A 4 47.26 -36.20 15.71
N LEU A 5 47.16 -36.82 14.53
CA LEU A 5 46.38 -36.30 13.40
C LEU A 5 44.86 -36.36 13.68
N LEU A 6 44.38 -37.43 14.32
CA LEU A 6 42.97 -37.58 14.73
C LEU A 6 42.57 -36.60 15.84
N LEU A 7 43.49 -36.30 16.76
CA LEU A 7 43.29 -35.31 17.82
C LEU A 7 43.15 -33.89 17.22
N ILE A 8 44.02 -33.51 16.29
CA ILE A 8 43.97 -32.22 15.58
C ILE A 8 42.65 -32.09 14.78
N LEU A 9 42.20 -33.16 14.11
CA LEU A 9 40.95 -33.13 13.34
C LEU A 9 39.71 -32.99 14.23
N ALA A 10 39.72 -33.61 15.41
CA ALA A 10 38.64 -33.47 16.38
C ALA A 10 38.55 -32.04 16.97
N LEU A 11 39.69 -31.38 17.21
CA LEU A 11 39.75 -30.00 17.70
C LEU A 11 39.21 -28.97 16.69
N ILE A 12 39.29 -29.24 15.39
CA ILE A 12 38.73 -28.36 14.34
C ILE A 12 37.20 -28.50 14.26
N CYS A 13 36.62 -29.65 14.63
CA CYS A 13 35.17 -29.83 14.66
C CYS A 13 34.48 -29.11 15.83
N PHE A 14 35.17 -28.90 16.96
CA PHE A 14 34.56 -28.26 18.15
C PHE A 14 34.54 -26.72 18.10
N SER A 15 35.27 -26.09 17.18
CA SER A 15 35.34 -24.61 17.08
C SER A 15 34.20 -23.98 16.28
N SER A 16 33.22 -24.76 15.81
CA SER A 16 32.05 -24.26 15.06
C SER A 16 30.77 -24.17 15.92
N ILE A 17 30.90 -23.77 17.18
CA ILE A 17 29.73 -23.30 17.93
C ILE A 17 29.43 -21.89 17.42
N GLU A 18 28.49 -21.78 16.48
CA GLU A 18 27.90 -20.50 16.09
C GLU A 18 27.30 -19.86 17.35
N ALA A 19 27.99 -18.85 17.89
CA ALA A 19 27.44 -18.01 18.92
C ALA A 19 26.29 -17.21 18.28
N HIS A 20 25.05 -17.65 18.49
CA HIS A 20 23.88 -16.86 18.10
C HIS A 20 24.03 -15.45 18.69
N SER A 21 23.98 -14.43 17.81
CA SER A 21 23.99 -13.04 18.25
C SER A 21 22.82 -12.83 19.21
N LYS A 22 23.11 -12.28 20.40
CA LYS A 22 22.06 -11.93 21.36
C LYS A 22 21.20 -10.84 20.74
N LEU A 23 19.91 -11.11 20.55
CA LEU A 23 18.94 -10.13 20.05
C LEU A 23 18.97 -8.89 20.95
N THR A 24 19.29 -7.74 20.36
CA THR A 24 19.27 -6.46 21.08
C THR A 24 17.89 -5.81 21.00
N ILE A 25 17.60 -4.89 21.93
CA ILE A 25 16.36 -4.10 21.90
C ILE A 25 16.28 -3.28 20.60
N ASP A 26 17.41 -2.74 20.13
CA ASP A 26 17.47 -2.01 18.88
C ASP A 26 17.14 -2.91 17.68
N GLU A 27 17.69 -4.13 17.62
CA GLU A 27 17.34 -5.10 16.57
C GLU A 27 15.87 -5.48 16.60
N PHE A 28 15.30 -5.67 17.80
CA PHE A 28 13.87 -5.98 17.96
C PHE A 28 12.98 -4.87 17.40
N PHE A 29 13.31 -3.61 17.65
CA PHE A 29 12.51 -2.50 17.13
C PHE A 29 12.79 -2.17 15.67
N ASN A 30 13.96 -2.53 15.13
CA ASN A 30 14.33 -2.29 13.72
C ASN A 30 13.87 -3.38 12.74
N VAL A 31 13.01 -4.30 13.17
CA VAL A 31 12.52 -5.38 12.30
C VAL A 31 11.72 -4.80 11.12
N THR A 32 12.01 -5.29 9.92
CA THR A 32 11.20 -5.03 8.74
C THR A 32 10.01 -5.99 8.71
N HIS A 33 8.81 -5.44 8.68
CA HIS A 33 7.58 -6.19 8.52
C HIS A 33 7.23 -6.33 7.03
N PHE A 34 6.86 -7.53 6.58
CA PHE A 34 6.43 -7.76 5.20
C PHE A 34 4.90 -7.82 5.15
N GLN A 35 4.28 -6.78 4.61
CA GLN A 35 2.83 -6.64 4.57
C GLN A 35 2.19 -7.52 3.50
N SER A 36 2.84 -7.63 2.33
CA SER A 36 2.34 -8.49 1.26
C SER A 36 3.44 -8.94 0.32
N ILE A 37 3.23 -10.13 -0.25
CA ILE A 37 4.06 -10.74 -1.27
C ILE A 37 3.12 -11.24 -2.37
N ASN A 38 3.24 -10.68 -3.58
CA ASN A 38 2.35 -10.99 -4.70
C ASN A 38 3.16 -11.38 -5.94
N LEU A 39 3.00 -12.63 -6.40
CA LEU A 39 3.60 -13.11 -7.64
C LEU A 39 2.80 -12.60 -8.84
N SER A 40 3.48 -12.14 -9.89
CA SER A 40 2.83 -11.77 -11.14
C SER A 40 2.17 -12.99 -11.80
N PRO A 41 1.06 -12.84 -12.55
CA PRO A 41 0.40 -13.95 -13.24
C PRO A 41 1.32 -14.74 -14.18
N ASN A 42 2.29 -14.06 -14.81
CA ASN A 42 3.31 -14.67 -15.67
C ASN A 42 4.48 -15.32 -14.88
N GLY A 43 4.51 -15.20 -13.55
CA GLY A 43 5.52 -15.78 -12.66
C GLY A 43 6.91 -15.15 -12.76
N ARG A 44 7.09 -14.06 -13.54
CA ARG A 44 8.40 -13.43 -13.77
C ARG A 44 8.80 -12.43 -12.70
N TYR A 45 7.83 -11.85 -12.00
CA TYR A 45 8.06 -10.80 -11.04
C TYR A 45 7.35 -11.09 -9.71
N LEU A 46 8.00 -10.67 -8.62
CA LEU A 46 7.46 -10.72 -7.28
C LEU A 46 7.39 -9.30 -6.74
N LEU A 47 6.20 -8.91 -6.29
CA LEU A 47 5.97 -7.62 -5.68
C LEU A 47 5.95 -7.79 -4.17
N VAL A 48 6.76 -6.99 -3.46
CA VAL A 48 6.92 -7.10 -2.00
C VAL A 48 6.66 -5.74 -1.37
N ALA A 49 5.62 -5.66 -0.54
CA ALA A 49 5.35 -4.51 0.30
C ALA A 49 5.97 -4.74 1.69
N SER A 50 6.77 -3.79 2.14
CA SER A 50 7.48 -3.87 3.42
C SER A 50 7.35 -2.58 4.20
N GLU A 51 7.29 -2.70 5.51
CA GLU A 51 7.22 -1.62 6.46
C GLU A 51 8.41 -1.69 7.40
N ARG A 52 9.08 -0.56 7.61
CA ARG A 52 10.16 -0.46 8.60
C ARG A 52 10.07 0.86 9.38
N PRO A 53 10.46 0.89 10.65
CA PRO A 53 10.56 2.16 11.37
C PRO A 53 11.61 3.07 10.73
N ALA A 54 11.24 4.34 10.54
CA ALA A 54 12.13 5.43 10.15
C ALA A 54 12.25 6.41 11.32
N TRP A 55 13.20 6.14 12.20
CA TRP A 55 13.39 6.83 13.48
C TRP A 55 13.62 8.34 13.32
N ASP A 56 14.39 8.75 12.31
CA ASP A 56 14.68 10.18 12.03
C ASP A 56 13.41 11.00 11.83
N SER A 57 12.37 10.34 11.32
CA SER A 57 11.11 10.96 10.95
C SER A 57 9.93 10.57 11.84
N ASN A 58 10.16 9.69 12.81
CA ASN A 58 9.15 9.15 13.73
C ASN A 58 7.90 8.61 13.00
N PHE A 59 8.09 7.94 11.86
CA PHE A 59 7.04 7.27 11.11
C PHE A 59 7.52 5.89 10.62
N TYR A 60 6.59 5.06 10.18
CA TYR A 60 6.91 3.82 9.49
C TYR A 60 7.02 4.06 7.98
N GLU A 61 8.18 3.76 7.41
CA GLU A 61 8.43 3.85 5.97
C GLU A 61 7.83 2.64 5.28
N GLN A 62 6.98 2.92 4.30
CA GLN A 62 6.19 1.93 3.57
C GLN A 62 6.79 1.79 2.17
N SER A 63 7.54 0.71 1.95
CA SER A 63 8.26 0.48 0.71
C SER A 63 7.61 -0.57 -0.16
N LEU A 64 7.59 -0.31 -1.47
CA LEU A 64 7.19 -1.26 -2.49
C LEU A 64 8.39 -1.65 -3.34
N TRP A 65 8.67 -2.95 -3.39
CA TRP A 65 9.78 -3.52 -4.13
C TRP A 65 9.30 -4.44 -5.24
N LEU A 66 10.00 -4.39 -6.36
CA LEU A 66 9.83 -5.30 -7.49
C LEU A 66 11.07 -6.20 -7.61
N TYR A 67 10.84 -7.50 -7.59
CA TYR A 67 11.88 -8.52 -7.71
C TYR A 67 11.65 -9.34 -8.97
N GLU A 68 12.71 -9.65 -9.68
CA GLU A 68 12.68 -10.63 -10.77
C GLU A 68 12.87 -12.04 -10.21
N THR A 69 12.03 -13.01 -10.60
CA THR A 69 12.04 -14.36 -10.00
C THR A 69 13.18 -15.23 -10.51
N ARG A 70 13.58 -15.05 -11.77
CA ARG A 70 14.69 -15.78 -12.40
C ARG A 70 15.99 -14.98 -12.41
N GLY A 71 15.89 -13.66 -12.30
CA GLY A 71 17.01 -12.74 -12.23
C GLY A 71 17.42 -12.47 -10.79
N ARG A 72 18.54 -11.76 -10.62
CA ARG A 72 18.93 -11.17 -9.33
C ARG A 72 18.57 -9.69 -9.24
N ARG A 73 17.68 -9.21 -10.12
CA ARG A 73 17.29 -7.80 -10.18
C ARG A 73 16.24 -7.51 -9.11
N LYS A 74 16.56 -6.53 -8.27
CA LYS A 74 15.68 -5.95 -7.24
C LYS A 74 15.59 -4.45 -7.51
N GLN A 75 14.38 -3.91 -7.51
CA GLN A 75 14.12 -2.49 -7.76
C GLN A 75 13.18 -1.93 -6.69
N LEU A 76 13.50 -0.75 -6.18
CA LEU A 76 12.59 0.03 -5.33
C LEU A 76 11.64 0.81 -6.24
N ILE A 77 10.33 0.65 -6.03
CA ILE A 77 9.29 1.37 -6.78
C ILE A 77 8.90 2.65 -6.05
N THR A 78 8.68 2.57 -4.74
CA THR A 78 8.37 3.73 -3.89
C THR A 78 8.66 3.42 -2.43
N ASN A 79 8.94 4.45 -1.63
CA ASN A 79 9.06 4.41 -0.17
C ASN A 79 7.90 5.12 0.55
N GLN A 80 6.84 5.46 -0.18
CA GLN A 80 5.64 6.14 0.32
C GLN A 80 4.38 5.35 -0.01
N LEU A 81 4.44 4.01 0.03
CA LEU A 81 3.27 3.16 -0.19
C LEU A 81 2.20 3.47 0.87
N PHE A 82 0.93 3.49 0.45
CA PHE A 82 -0.17 3.66 1.40
C PHE A 82 -0.31 2.41 2.27
N ALA A 83 -0.12 2.54 3.59
CA ALA A 83 0.03 1.41 4.51
C ALA A 83 -1.13 0.41 4.49
N SER A 84 -2.36 0.89 4.32
CA SER A 84 -3.55 0.03 4.34
C SER A 84 -3.91 -0.55 2.97
N TYR A 85 -3.07 -0.36 1.95
CA TYR A 85 -3.38 -0.77 0.58
C TYR A 85 -2.39 -1.83 0.08
N ILE A 86 -2.94 -2.95 -0.39
CA ILE A 86 -2.17 -4.04 -1.00
C ILE A 86 -2.14 -3.83 -2.52
N PRO A 87 -0.95 -3.65 -3.13
CA PRO A 87 -0.84 -3.51 -4.57
C PRO A 87 -1.38 -4.72 -5.34
N LYS A 88 -1.90 -4.49 -6.54
CA LYS A 88 -2.55 -5.52 -7.37
C LYS A 88 -1.93 -5.62 -8.75
N TRP A 89 -1.61 -6.85 -9.14
CA TRP A 89 -1.21 -7.18 -10.50
C TRP A 89 -2.40 -7.07 -11.47
N SER A 90 -2.13 -6.60 -12.68
CA SER A 90 -3.01 -6.82 -13.81
C SER A 90 -3.05 -8.31 -14.15
N SER A 91 -4.14 -8.79 -14.73
CA SER A 91 -4.30 -10.19 -15.17
C SER A 91 -3.24 -10.63 -16.18
N SER A 92 -2.77 -9.71 -17.04
CA SER A 92 -1.61 -9.96 -17.93
C SER A 92 -0.26 -10.07 -17.19
N GLY A 93 -0.12 -9.45 -16.02
CA GLY A 93 1.14 -9.34 -15.29
C GLY A 93 2.15 -8.35 -15.90
N ASP A 94 1.73 -7.52 -16.85
CA ASP A 94 2.56 -6.44 -17.42
C ASP A 94 2.46 -5.14 -16.61
N TYR A 95 1.39 -4.99 -15.82
CA TYR A 95 1.15 -3.82 -15.00
C TYR A 95 0.84 -4.20 -13.56
N PHE A 96 1.09 -3.28 -12.64
CA PHE A 96 0.51 -3.32 -11.31
C PHE A 96 0.08 -1.94 -10.86
N VAL A 97 -0.83 -1.93 -9.89
CA VAL A 97 -1.44 -0.71 -9.36
C VAL A 97 -1.19 -0.60 -7.87
N TYR A 98 -0.87 0.62 -7.42
CA TYR A 98 -0.62 0.96 -6.03
C TYR A 98 -1.10 2.37 -5.70
N LEU A 99 -1.21 2.66 -4.40
CA LEU A 99 -1.53 3.98 -3.87
C LEU A 99 -0.34 4.52 -3.10
N MET A 100 -0.11 5.83 -3.17
CA MET A 100 0.90 6.50 -2.35
C MET A 100 0.25 7.27 -1.22
N LYS A 101 0.98 7.43 -0.11
CA LYS A 101 0.58 8.30 0.99
C LYS A 101 0.48 9.74 0.52
N ASP A 102 -0.58 10.41 0.93
CA ASP A 102 -0.72 11.84 0.70
C ASP A 102 0.38 12.61 1.43
N LYS A 103 0.93 13.65 0.79
CA LYS A 103 1.90 14.55 1.42
C LYS A 103 1.32 15.25 2.64
N SER A 104 0.00 15.41 2.76
CA SER A 104 -0.64 16.00 3.95
C SER A 104 -0.74 15.04 5.15
N ASP A 105 -0.81 13.73 4.92
CA ASP A 105 -0.98 12.73 5.98
C ASP A 105 0.31 12.51 6.78
N SER A 106 1.44 13.10 6.37
CA SER A 106 2.70 13.07 7.13
C SER A 106 2.81 14.20 8.16
N ILE A 107 1.97 15.23 8.09
CA ILE A 107 2.11 16.45 8.89
C ILE A 107 1.22 16.44 10.15
N ASN A 108 0.15 15.63 10.20
CA ASN A 108 -0.94 15.84 11.16
C ASN A 108 -0.92 15.02 12.47
N ASP A 109 0.04 14.12 12.71
CA ASP A 109 0.04 13.32 13.96
C ASP A 109 0.52 14.08 15.21
N ARG A 110 1.04 15.30 15.08
CA ARG A 110 1.57 16.07 16.22
C ARG A 110 0.58 16.99 16.94
N ASN A 111 -0.65 17.16 16.45
CA ASN A 111 -1.56 18.19 16.99
C ASN A 111 -3.06 17.81 17.00
N ARG A 112 -3.39 16.55 17.29
CA ARG A 112 -4.78 16.05 17.28
C ARG A 112 -5.70 16.63 18.37
N VAL A 113 -5.21 17.46 19.29
CA VAL A 113 -6.03 17.97 20.42
C VAL A 113 -6.61 19.38 20.21
N VAL A 114 -6.13 20.22 19.27
CA VAL A 114 -6.55 21.66 19.24
C VAL A 114 -6.94 22.23 17.86
N ARG A 115 -7.04 21.45 16.79
CA ARG A 115 -7.41 22.01 15.47
C ARG A 115 -8.44 21.15 14.73
N SER A 116 -9.67 21.18 15.21
CA SER A 116 -10.87 20.80 14.44
C SER A 116 -11.36 21.91 13.50
N ILE A 117 -10.61 23.01 13.32
CA ILE A 117 -11.08 24.16 12.53
C ILE A 117 -9.94 24.65 11.62
N LYS A 118 -10.15 24.47 10.31
CA LYS A 118 -9.41 25.06 9.16
C LYS A 118 -7.99 24.56 8.88
N SER A 119 -7.89 23.43 8.16
CA SER A 119 -7.08 23.31 6.92
C SER A 119 -7.07 21.87 6.39
N SER A 120 -8.20 21.36 5.89
CA SER A 120 -8.18 20.25 4.94
C SER A 120 -8.13 20.84 3.54
N VAL A 121 -6.93 21.17 3.05
CA VAL A 121 -6.77 21.26 1.59
C VAL A 121 -7.05 19.84 1.11
N LYS A 122 -8.26 19.59 0.55
CA LYS A 122 -8.59 18.31 -0.06
C LYS A 122 -7.59 18.12 -1.19
N ASN A 123 -6.64 17.21 -1.00
CA ASN A 123 -5.69 16.85 -2.02
C ASN A 123 -6.33 15.80 -2.92
N GLU A 124 -6.17 15.99 -4.22
CA GLU A 124 -6.61 15.01 -5.20
C GLU A 124 -5.83 13.72 -4.98
N GLN A 125 -6.57 12.63 -4.77
CA GLN A 125 -6.02 11.29 -4.67
C GLN A 125 -5.65 10.80 -6.06
N GLN A 126 -4.58 10.01 -6.10
CA GLN A 126 -4.05 9.43 -7.33
C GLN A 126 -3.87 7.93 -7.15
N ILE A 127 -4.25 7.20 -8.19
CA ILE A 127 -3.89 5.80 -8.37
C ILE A 127 -2.65 5.75 -9.25
N TYR A 128 -1.62 5.02 -8.83
CA TYR A 128 -0.39 4.89 -9.60
C TYR A 128 -0.38 3.55 -10.33
N LEU A 129 -0.17 3.62 -11.64
CA LEU A 129 -0.03 2.46 -12.50
C LEU A 129 1.42 2.32 -12.94
N TYR A 130 2.05 1.18 -12.65
CA TYR A 130 3.40 0.89 -13.09
C TYR A 130 3.39 -0.08 -14.27
N ASN A 131 4.20 0.22 -15.29
CA ASN A 131 4.41 -0.63 -16.46
C ASN A 131 5.77 -1.33 -16.39
N ASN A 132 5.76 -2.67 -16.31
CA ASN A 132 6.98 -3.48 -16.23
C ASN A 132 7.86 -3.40 -17.48
N ALA A 133 7.25 -3.23 -18.66
CA ALA A 133 7.98 -3.28 -19.93
C ALA A 133 8.74 -1.97 -20.21
N SER A 134 8.17 -0.83 -19.82
CA SER A 134 8.76 0.49 -20.04
C SER A 134 9.40 1.12 -18.80
N ASP A 135 9.25 0.50 -17.62
CA ASP A 135 9.68 1.07 -16.33
C ASP A 135 9.05 2.46 -16.07
N GLU A 136 7.79 2.63 -16.50
CA GLU A 136 7.07 3.90 -16.45
C GLU A 136 5.99 3.88 -15.37
N ILE A 137 5.85 4.98 -14.63
CA ILE A 137 4.79 5.22 -13.67
C ILE A 137 3.79 6.21 -14.27
N ILE A 138 2.52 5.82 -14.32
CA ILE A 138 1.41 6.60 -14.87
C ILE A 138 0.47 6.94 -13.70
N PRO A 139 0.41 8.21 -13.26
CA PRO A 139 -0.57 8.65 -12.26
C PRO A 139 -1.95 8.81 -12.89
N VAL A 140 -2.97 8.34 -12.19
CA VAL A 140 -4.39 8.42 -12.57
C VAL A 140 -5.15 9.16 -11.49
N GLY A 141 -5.58 10.38 -11.79
CA GLY A 141 -6.37 11.20 -10.86
C GLY A 141 -7.77 10.62 -10.64
N ILE A 142 -8.18 10.53 -9.38
CA ILE A 142 -9.52 10.07 -8.95
C ILE A 142 -10.29 11.14 -8.17
N GLY A 143 -9.87 12.40 -8.29
CA GLY A 143 -10.47 13.51 -7.54
C GLY A 143 -10.22 13.35 -6.04
N TYR A 144 -11.23 13.60 -5.21
CA TYR A 144 -11.09 13.57 -3.75
C TYR A 144 -11.50 12.25 -3.10
N GLU A 145 -11.86 11.26 -3.92
CA GLU A 145 -12.29 9.95 -3.46
C GLU A 145 -11.12 9.18 -2.85
N LYS A 146 -11.34 8.53 -1.71
CA LYS A 146 -10.34 7.68 -1.05
C LYS A 146 -10.68 6.21 -1.33
N PRO A 147 -9.92 5.52 -2.20
CA PRO A 147 -10.18 4.12 -2.50
C PRO A 147 -9.96 3.26 -1.27
N SER A 148 -10.96 2.47 -0.91
CA SER A 148 -10.86 1.45 0.14
C SER A 148 -10.49 0.09 -0.44
N ALA A 149 -10.91 -0.19 -1.67
CA ALA A 149 -10.64 -1.43 -2.38
C ALA A 149 -10.49 -1.17 -3.88
N LEU A 150 -9.70 -2.00 -4.56
CA LEU A 150 -9.41 -1.83 -5.98
C LEU A 150 -9.08 -3.17 -6.64
N THR A 151 -9.57 -3.36 -7.86
CA THR A 151 -9.35 -4.56 -8.66
C THR A 151 -9.29 -4.26 -10.15
N TRP A 152 -8.62 -5.14 -10.89
CA TRP A 152 -8.54 -5.11 -12.33
C TRP A 152 -9.73 -5.82 -12.98
N SER A 153 -10.06 -5.38 -14.21
CA SER A 153 -10.82 -6.18 -15.16
C SER A 153 -9.96 -7.33 -15.70
N ASP A 154 -10.57 -8.47 -16.03
CA ASP A 154 -9.88 -9.67 -16.53
C ASP A 154 -9.02 -9.44 -17.77
N VAL A 155 -9.36 -8.44 -18.58
CA VAL A 155 -8.65 -8.08 -19.82
C VAL A 155 -7.73 -6.87 -19.67
N ASP A 156 -7.43 -6.44 -18.43
CA ASP A 156 -6.74 -5.20 -18.03
C ASP A 156 -7.13 -3.96 -18.86
N SER A 157 -8.38 -3.87 -19.29
CA SER A 157 -8.93 -2.70 -19.98
C SER A 157 -9.40 -1.62 -19.01
N SER A 158 -9.74 -2.03 -17.79
CA SER A 158 -10.44 -1.20 -16.83
C SER A 158 -10.01 -1.55 -15.42
N LEU A 159 -10.09 -0.54 -14.55
CA LEU A 159 -9.86 -0.63 -13.13
C LEU A 159 -11.16 -0.30 -12.41
N TYR A 160 -11.48 -1.07 -11.38
CA TYR A 160 -12.61 -0.81 -10.51
C TYR A 160 -12.10 -0.48 -9.12
N PHE A 161 -12.69 0.53 -8.49
CA PHE A 161 -12.39 0.84 -7.10
C PHE A 161 -13.64 1.24 -6.34
N ALA A 162 -13.69 0.90 -5.06
CA ALA A 162 -14.74 1.36 -4.16
C ALA A 162 -14.21 2.53 -3.32
N ALA A 163 -15.01 3.56 -3.14
CA ALA A 163 -14.71 4.67 -2.23
C ALA A 163 -15.97 5.12 -1.51
N ALA A 164 -15.84 5.47 -0.23
CA ALA A 164 -16.93 6.09 0.52
C ALA A 164 -17.09 7.54 0.07
N SER A 165 -18.28 7.90 -0.41
CA SER A 165 -18.56 9.26 -0.86
C SER A 165 -18.45 10.24 0.32
N SER A 166 -17.53 11.19 0.25
CA SER A 166 -17.39 12.20 1.31
C SER A 166 -18.55 13.21 1.34
N GLU A 167 -19.20 13.43 0.20
CA GLU A 167 -20.24 14.46 0.01
C GLU A 167 -21.60 14.04 0.60
N SER A 168 -21.98 12.76 0.50
CA SER A 168 -23.26 12.31 1.07
C SER A 168 -23.27 12.25 2.59
N ILE A 169 -22.10 12.14 3.24
CA ILE A 169 -22.02 12.01 4.70
C ILE A 169 -22.15 13.38 5.36
N GLU A 170 -21.47 14.42 4.87
CA GLU A 170 -21.44 15.75 5.51
C GLU A 170 -22.76 16.53 5.36
N ASP A 171 -23.46 16.40 4.23
CA ASP A 171 -24.74 17.08 4.02
C ASP A 171 -25.88 16.35 4.76
N VAL A 172 -25.90 15.01 4.74
CA VAL A 172 -26.87 14.21 5.50
C VAL A 172 -26.67 14.38 7.01
N ASP A 173 -25.44 14.41 7.51
CA ASP A 173 -25.24 14.59 8.95
C ASP A 173 -25.70 15.99 9.42
N ARG A 174 -25.49 17.06 8.62
CA ARG A 174 -25.94 18.42 8.93
C ARG A 174 -27.46 18.61 8.88
N GLU A 175 -28.12 18.07 7.85
CA GLU A 175 -29.58 18.18 7.70
C GLU A 175 -30.30 17.40 8.81
N TYR A 176 -29.77 16.23 9.18
CA TYR A 176 -30.38 15.41 10.20
C TYR A 176 -30.05 15.88 11.61
N GLU A 177 -28.84 16.39 11.95
CA GLU A 177 -28.51 16.91 13.30
C GLU A 177 -29.55 17.91 13.85
N ALA A 178 -30.24 18.64 12.97
CA ALA A 178 -31.33 19.54 13.32
C ALA A 178 -32.61 18.85 13.83
N GLU A 179 -32.80 17.56 13.56
CA GLU A 179 -34.02 16.77 13.84
C GLU A 179 -33.86 15.70 14.93
N TRP A 180 -32.73 15.66 15.64
CA TRP A 180 -32.35 14.48 16.47
C TRP A 180 -33.22 14.22 17.70
N LYS A 181 -33.83 13.02 17.74
CA LYS A 181 -34.40 12.39 18.95
C LYS A 181 -34.08 10.89 19.15
N ASP A 182 -33.60 10.14 18.16
CA ASP A 182 -33.27 8.71 18.33
C ASP A 182 -32.04 8.24 17.52
N VAL A 183 -31.04 7.70 18.22
CA VAL A 183 -29.75 7.22 17.68
C VAL A 183 -29.88 5.86 16.99
N ILE A 184 -30.82 5.01 17.40
CA ILE A 184 -30.97 3.64 16.88
C ILE A 184 -31.60 3.67 15.49
N GLU A 185 -32.59 4.54 15.29
CA GLU A 185 -33.23 4.72 13.98
C GLU A 185 -32.30 5.39 12.98
N TYR A 186 -31.46 6.36 13.42
CA TYR A 186 -30.42 6.98 12.60
C TYR A 186 -29.46 5.95 11.98
N ARG A 187 -28.92 5.03 12.80
CA ARG A 187 -28.02 3.98 12.30
C ARG A 187 -28.71 2.98 11.38
N ARG A 188 -30.03 2.78 11.54
CA ARG A 188 -30.81 1.84 10.73
C ARG A 188 -31.26 2.44 9.39
N ARG A 189 -31.42 3.77 9.31
CA ARG A 189 -31.89 4.49 8.11
C ARG A 189 -30.79 5.04 7.21
N LYS A 190 -29.50 5.06 7.62
CA LYS A 190 -28.40 5.46 6.73
C LYS A 190 -28.41 4.55 5.48
N PRO A 191 -28.81 5.06 4.29
CA PRO A 191 -29.04 4.21 3.12
C PRO A 191 -27.68 3.87 2.51
N ASN A 192 -27.24 2.62 2.70
CA ASN A 192 -25.90 2.14 2.35
C ASN A 192 -24.78 2.96 3.03
N ASP A 193 -23.58 2.39 3.20
CA ASP A 193 -22.46 3.09 3.88
C ASP A 193 -21.87 4.27 3.05
N GLY A 194 -22.60 4.74 2.02
CA GLY A 194 -22.13 5.75 1.08
C GLY A 194 -21.04 5.24 0.11
N SER A 195 -20.72 3.94 0.07
CA SER A 195 -19.74 3.41 -0.87
C SER A 195 -20.26 3.42 -2.30
N ILE A 196 -19.48 4.06 -3.18
CA ILE A 196 -19.70 4.09 -4.62
C ILE A 196 -18.60 3.25 -5.29
N ILE A 197 -18.98 2.47 -6.30
CA ILE A 197 -18.04 1.74 -7.15
C ILE A 197 -17.77 2.59 -8.38
N TYR A 198 -16.50 2.88 -8.60
CA TYR A 198 -16.00 3.64 -9.72
C TYR A 198 -15.34 2.71 -10.73
N ARG A 199 -15.41 3.09 -12.00
CA ARG A 199 -14.69 2.45 -13.11
C ARG A 199 -13.77 3.46 -13.77
N ILE A 200 -12.56 3.03 -14.10
CA ILE A 200 -11.58 3.78 -14.89
C ILE A 200 -11.25 2.95 -16.11
N ASP A 201 -11.35 3.52 -17.30
CA ASP A 201 -10.93 2.86 -18.53
C ASP A 201 -9.49 3.24 -18.90
N ILE A 202 -8.68 2.22 -19.16
CA ILE A 202 -7.26 2.33 -19.46
C ILE A 202 -7.09 2.17 -20.98
N ASN A 203 -6.95 3.29 -21.69
CA ASN A 203 -6.72 3.25 -23.14
C ASN A 203 -5.24 2.96 -23.43
N ARG A 204 -4.96 1.70 -23.75
CA ARG A 204 -3.63 1.16 -24.06
C ARG A 204 -2.97 1.79 -25.29
N LYS A 205 -3.75 2.29 -26.27
CA LYS A 205 -3.22 2.77 -27.56
C LYS A 205 -2.75 4.22 -27.53
N ASN A 206 -3.37 5.07 -26.72
CA ASN A 206 -3.12 6.52 -26.72
C ASN A 206 -2.46 7.05 -25.44
N ARG A 207 -2.02 6.18 -24.52
CA ARG A 207 -1.41 6.56 -23.22
C ARG A 207 -2.25 7.60 -22.45
N ARG A 208 -3.57 7.57 -22.65
CA ARG A 208 -4.52 8.45 -21.99
C ARG A 208 -5.42 7.58 -21.13
N VAL A 209 -5.34 7.77 -19.83
CA VAL A 209 -6.32 7.20 -18.91
C VAL A 209 -7.50 8.18 -18.88
N SER A 210 -8.66 7.73 -19.34
CA SER A 210 -9.89 8.50 -19.21
C SER A 210 -10.70 7.91 -18.07
N SER A 211 -10.77 8.62 -16.95
CA SER A 211 -11.67 8.28 -15.86
C SER A 211 -13.11 8.61 -16.30
N LYS A 212 -13.84 7.61 -16.79
CA LYS A 212 -15.30 7.73 -16.91
C LYS A 212 -15.92 7.15 -15.64
N ILE A 213 -16.05 8.02 -14.64
CA ILE A 213 -16.75 7.72 -13.40
C ILE A 213 -18.22 7.45 -13.74
N GLN A 214 -18.62 6.18 -13.75
CA GLN A 214 -20.03 5.78 -13.74
C GLN A 214 -20.40 5.50 -12.28
N ARG A 215 -21.35 6.28 -11.76
CA ARG A 215 -22.01 6.07 -10.47
C ARG A 215 -23.10 5.01 -10.60
#